data_AF-G7KNR3-F1
#
_entry.id   AF-G7KNR3-F1
#
_cell.length_a   1.000
_cell.length_b   1.000
_cell.length_c   1.000
_cell.angle_alpha   90.00
_cell.angle_beta   90.00
_cell.angle_gamma   90.00
#
_symmetry.space_group_name_H-M   'P 1'
#
loop_
_entity.id
_entity.type
_entity.pdbx_description
1 polymer ?
#
loop_
_entity_poly.entity_id
_entity_poly.type
_entity_poly.pdbx_seq_one_letter_code
_entity_poly.pdbx_strand_id
1 'polypeptide(L)' 'MDSADTLRVALLEFKQPFNNRSRSCVISLKEHLSSISKGMQYVSSYLHSIESIRDELSLIGHPLDDLDLVIFALDGLPSL' A
#
# COMPACT_ATOMS: atom_id res chain seq x y z
N MET A 1 12.32 36.74 -12.65
CA MET A 1 11.88 35.44 -12.09
C MET A 1 12.39 35.41 -10.68
N ASP A 2 11.47 35.44 -9.73
CA ASP A 2 11.78 35.49 -8.31
C ASP A 2 12.40 34.16 -7.88
N SER A 3 13.44 34.17 -7.05
CA SER A 3 14.16 32.93 -6.64
C SER A 3 13.21 31.92 -5.98
N ALA A 4 12.16 32.43 -5.33
CA ALA A 4 11.09 31.63 -4.73
C ALA A 4 10.27 30.86 -5.79
N ASP A 5 10.04 31.41 -6.98
CA ASP A 5 9.26 30.76 -8.04
C ASP A 5 10.00 29.56 -8.62
N THR A 6 11.32 29.67 -8.78
CA THR A 6 12.18 28.58 -9.29
C THR A 6 12.22 27.39 -8.32
N LEU A 7 12.29 27.65 -7.01
CA LEU A 7 12.24 26.59 -5.99
C LEU A 7 10.91 25.85 -5.99
N ARG A 8 9.78 26.59 -6.12
CA ARG A 8 8.44 25.99 -6.16
C ARG A 8 8.27 25.08 -7.37
N VAL A 9 8.70 25.53 -8.55
CA VAL A 9 8.62 24.74 -9.78
C VAL A 9 9.49 23.49 -9.69
N ALA A 10 10.75 23.61 -9.26
CA ALA A 10 11.67 22.47 -9.13
C ALA A 10 11.16 21.42 -8.12
N LEU A 11 10.57 21.85 -7.00
CA LEU A 11 9.96 20.93 -6.03
C LEU A 11 8.72 20.23 -6.60
N LEU A 12 7.95 20.89 -7.45
CA LEU A 12 6.75 20.31 -8.05
C LEU A 12 7.10 19.26 -9.11
N GLU A 13 8.10 19.57 -9.95
CA GLU A 13 8.68 18.62 -10.93
C GLU A 13 9.31 17.40 -10.24
N PHE A 14 9.95 17.57 -9.09
CA PHE A 14 10.48 16.45 -8.30
C PHE A 14 9.38 15.62 -7.63
N LYS A 15 8.35 16.29 -7.08
CA LYS A 15 7.22 15.63 -6.42
C LYS A 15 6.34 14.87 -7.39
N GLN A 16 6.17 15.32 -8.63
CA GLN A 16 5.28 14.67 -9.60
C GLN A 16 5.63 13.18 -9.90
N PRO A 17 6.87 12.81 -10.25
CA PRO A 17 7.24 11.42 -10.46
C PRO A 17 7.25 10.63 -9.15
N PHE A 18 7.61 11.25 -8.02
CA PHE A 18 7.51 10.61 -6.70
C PHE A 18 6.06 10.28 -6.34
N ASN A 19 5.14 11.19 -6.62
CA ASN A 19 3.70 11.05 -6.34
C ASN A 19 3.01 10.09 -7.32
N ASN A 20 3.48 10.00 -8.56
CA ASN A 20 3.02 8.96 -9.49
C ASN A 20 3.57 7.59 -9.10
N ARG A 21 4.85 7.50 -8.72
CA ARG A 21 5.43 6.26 -8.19
C ARG A 21 4.73 5.82 -6.91
N SER A 22 4.41 6.74 -6.00
CA SER A 22 3.70 6.40 -4.77
C SER A 22 2.29 5.89 -5.08
N ARG A 23 1.55 6.52 -6.00
CA ARG A 23 0.23 6.02 -6.43
C ARG A 23 0.30 4.63 -7.07
N SER A 24 1.23 4.41 -7.99
CA SER A 24 1.41 3.08 -8.59
C SER A 24 1.84 2.03 -7.57
N CYS A 25 2.68 2.40 -6.60
CA CYS A 25 3.09 1.54 -5.50
C CYS A 25 1.91 1.18 -4.59
N VAL A 26 1.09 2.17 -4.19
CA VAL A 26 -0.14 1.93 -3.41
C VAL A 26 -1.08 0.99 -4.14
N ILE A 27 -1.33 1.21 -5.43
CA ILE A 27 -2.21 0.36 -6.23
C ILE A 27 -1.66 -1.08 -6.27
N SER A 28 -0.38 -1.24 -6.58
CA SER A 28 0.27 -2.57 -6.63
C SER A 28 0.23 -3.29 -5.27
N LEU A 29 0.42 -2.58 -4.17
CA LEU A 29 0.33 -3.18 -2.82
C LEU A 29 -1.09 -3.59 -2.47
N LYS A 30 -2.10 -2.79 -2.84
CA LYS A 30 -3.50 -3.14 -2.65
C LYS A 30 -3.92 -4.33 -3.51
N GLU A 31 -3.44 -4.40 -4.76
CA GLU A 31 -3.66 -5.56 -5.63
C GLU A 31 -3.00 -6.82 -5.06
N HIS A 32 -1.78 -6.70 -4.54
CA HIS A 32 -1.09 -7.79 -3.86
C HIS A 32 -1.88 -8.26 -2.65
N LEU A 33 -2.36 -7.34 -1.82
CA LEU A 33 -3.19 -7.65 -0.65
C LEU A 33 -4.45 -8.45 -1.03
N SER A 34 -5.18 -8.02 -2.07
CA SER A 34 -6.36 -8.74 -2.57
C SER A 34 -6.02 -10.10 -3.20
N SER A 35 -4.81 -10.29 -3.72
CA SER A 35 -4.40 -11.57 -4.31
C SER A 35 -4.03 -12.64 -3.29
N ILE A 36 -3.77 -12.24 -2.03
CA ILE A 36 -3.33 -13.16 -0.99
C ILE A 36 -4.53 -14.00 -0.51
N SER A 37 -4.44 -15.30 -0.74
CA SER A 37 -5.35 -16.30 -0.18
C SER A 37 -4.61 -17.19 0.82
N LYS A 38 -5.31 -17.60 1.88
CA LYS A 38 -4.76 -18.51 2.90
C LYS A 38 -4.30 -19.83 2.30
N GLY A 39 -5.08 -20.37 1.34
CA GLY A 39 -4.81 -21.67 0.73
C GLY A 39 -4.46 -22.77 1.75
N MET A 40 -3.37 -23.49 1.48
CA MET A 40 -2.80 -24.52 2.37
C MET A 40 -1.80 -23.97 3.41
N GLN A 41 -1.57 -22.65 3.44
CA GLN A 41 -0.61 -22.04 4.37
C GLN A 41 -1.13 -22.06 5.81
N TYR A 42 -0.19 -22.02 6.77
CA TYR A 42 -0.52 -21.78 8.16
C TYR A 42 -1.16 -20.40 8.32
N VAL A 43 -2.15 -20.30 9.20
CA VAL A 43 -2.88 -19.04 9.47
C VAL A 43 -1.93 -17.92 9.89
N SER A 44 -0.90 -18.24 10.69
CA SER A 44 0.11 -17.27 11.12
C SER A 44 0.90 -16.69 9.94
N SER A 45 1.34 -17.53 9.00
CA SER A 45 2.07 -17.08 7.80
C SER A 45 1.21 -16.22 6.87
N TYR A 46 -0.07 -16.59 6.74
CA TYR A 46 -1.05 -15.81 5.99
C TYR A 46 -1.26 -14.42 6.61
N LEU A 47 -1.55 -14.36 7.92
CA LEU A 47 -1.76 -13.09 8.62
C LEU A 47 -0.50 -12.22 8.62
N HIS A 48 0.68 -12.82 8.79
CA HIS A 48 1.94 -12.08 8.74
C HIS A 48 2.19 -11.46 7.35
N SER A 49 1.80 -12.13 6.27
CA SER A 49 1.91 -11.59 4.91
C SER A 49 1.00 -10.37 4.71
N ILE A 50 -0.21 -10.42 5.29
CA ILE A 50 -1.16 -9.30 5.30
C ILE A 50 -0.63 -8.11 6.10
N GLU A 51 -0.08 -8.37 7.30
CA GLU A 51 0.55 -7.34 8.14
C GLU A 51 1.75 -6.69 7.45
N SER A 52 2.60 -7.48 6.78
CA SER A 52 3.76 -6.95 6.05
C SER A 52 3.36 -5.93 4.97
N ILE A 53 2.24 -6.17 4.26
CA ILE A 53 1.76 -5.24 3.23
C ILE A 53 1.12 -4.00 3.87
N ARG A 54 0.43 -4.15 5.00
CA ARG A 54 -0.07 -3.03 5.80
C ARG A 54 1.07 -2.10 6.22
N ASP A 55 2.18 -2.67 6.69
CA ASP A 55 3.35 -1.91 7.13
C ASP A 55 4.01 -1.15 5.96
N GLU A 56 4.13 -1.78 4.79
CA GLU A 56 4.62 -1.11 3.57
C GLU A 56 3.71 0.04 3.14
N LEU A 57 2.39 -0.15 3.19
CA LEU A 57 1.41 0.89 2.89
C LEU A 57 1.49 2.06 3.89
N SER A 58 1.69 1.76 5.18
CA SER A 58 1.92 2.78 6.21
C SER A 58 3.22 3.57 5.96
N LEU A 59 4.31 2.87 5.58
CA LEU A 59 5.61 3.49 5.30
C LEU A 59 5.55 4.53 4.18
N ILE A 60 4.73 4.28 3.15
CA ILE A 60 4.53 5.22 2.02
C ILE A 60 3.45 6.27 2.28
N GLY A 61 2.95 6.37 3.52
CA GLY A 61 1.99 7.39 3.95
C GLY A 61 0.54 7.07 3.63
N HIS A 62 0.23 5.80 3.35
CA HIS A 62 -1.12 5.31 3.06
C HIS A 62 -1.51 4.17 4.02
N PRO A 63 -1.60 4.43 5.35
CA PRO A 63 -1.94 3.39 6.31
C PRO A 63 -3.33 2.80 6.02
N LEU A 64 -3.45 1.48 6.19
CA LEU A 64 -4.73 0.78 6.15
C LEU A 64 -5.39 0.77 7.54
N ASP A 65 -6.71 0.90 7.55
CA ASP A 65 -7.51 0.79 8.76
C ASP A 65 -7.61 -0.68 9.22
N ASP A 66 -7.79 -0.88 10.53
CA ASP A 66 -7.90 -2.23 11.10
C ASP A 66 -9.17 -2.96 10.60
N LEU A 67 -10.27 -2.25 10.35
CA LEU A 67 -11.48 -2.85 9.80
C LEU A 67 -11.27 -3.32 8.37
N ASP A 68 -10.61 -2.51 7.55
CA ASP A 68 -10.27 -2.88 6.17
C ASP A 68 -9.37 -4.13 6.17
N LEU A 69 -8.40 -4.19 7.08
CA LEU A 69 -7.51 -5.33 7.22
C LEU A 69 -8.27 -6.62 7.56
N VAL A 70 -9.26 -6.55 8.46
CA VAL A 70 -10.12 -7.68 8.81
C VAL A 70 -10.94 -8.12 7.59
N ILE A 71 -11.47 -7.18 6.81
CA ILE A 71 -12.23 -7.50 5.58
C ILE A 71 -11.33 -8.25 4.58
N PHE A 72 -10.12 -7.75 4.31
CA PHE A 72 -9.17 -8.43 3.42
C PHE A 72 -8.77 -9.82 3.94
N ALA A 73 -8.56 -9.95 5.25
CA ALA A 73 -8.20 -11.22 5.88
C ALA A 73 -9.33 -12.25 5.81
N LEU A 74 -10.60 -11.81 5.83
CA LEU A 74 -11.75 -12.69 5.68
C LEU A 74 -11.99 -13.09 4.23
N ASP A 75 -11.81 -12.16 3.29
CA ASP A 75 -12.00 -12.40 1.85
C ASP A 75 -11.00 -13.42 1.28
N GLY A 76 -9.78 -13.47 1.84
CA GLY A 76 -8.76 -14.44 1.43
C GLY A 76 -8.90 -15.84 2.05
N LEU A 77 -9.91 -16.09 2.89
CA LEU A 77 -10.17 -17.41 3.45
C LEU A 77 -10.85 -18.33 2.42
N PRO A 78 -10.54 -19.64 2.42
CA PRO A 78 -11.28 -20.57 1.57
C PRO A 78 -12.75 -20.59 1.99
N SER A 79 -13.65 -20.49 1.02
CA SER A 79 -15.08 -20.75 1.23
C SER A 79 -15.24 -22.16 1.80
N LEU A 80 -15.91 -22.25 2.95
CA LEU A 80 -16.25 -23.50 3.64
C LEU A 80 -17.03 -24.48 2.76
#